data_AF-A0AAW4BNA4-F1
#
_entry.id   AF-A0AAW4BNA4-F1
#
_cell.length_a   1.000
_cell.length_b   1.000
_cell.length_c   1.000
_cell.angle_alpha   90.00
_cell.angle_beta   90.00
_cell.angle_gamma   90.00
#
_symmetry.space_group_name_H-M   'P 1'
#
loop_
_entity.id
_entity.type
_entity.pdbx_description
1 polymer ?
#
loop_
_entity_poly.entity_id
_entity_poly.type
_entity_poly.pdbx_seq_one_letter_code
_entity_poly.pdbx_strand_id
1 'polypeptide(L)'
;SIYLIPALPIAYFFYVRKQPVLKISSALMPVIGEARSYGKLGKLIDVLFIFGLLGGAATTLGLAAPLINEGISYLFGIPSTTTSQIGVLLLCTALFAYSSYKGMDDGIKV
;
A
#
# COMPACT_ATOMS: atom_id res chain seq x y z
N SER A 1 1.45 0.46 -18.11
CA SER A 1 0.54 1.57 -18.49
C SER A 1 -0.41 2.00 -17.38
N ILE A 2 -1.02 1.06 -16.63
CA ILE A 2 -2.02 1.40 -15.61
C ILE A 2 -1.48 2.24 -14.44
N TYR A 3 -0.23 2.01 -14.01
CA TYR A 3 0.43 2.80 -12.95
C TYR A 3 0.70 4.26 -13.34
N LEU A 4 0.82 4.55 -14.64
CA LEU A 4 1.12 5.90 -15.13
C LEU A 4 -0.05 6.86 -14.95
N ILE A 5 -1.28 6.33 -14.98
CA ILE A 5 -2.53 7.08 -14.89
C ILE A 5 -2.62 7.89 -13.57
N PRO A 6 -2.43 7.29 -12.38
CA PRO A 6 -2.38 8.06 -11.14
C PRO A 6 -1.01 8.73 -10.90
N ALA A 7 0.11 8.16 -11.39
CA ALA A 7 1.44 8.69 -11.10
C ALA A 7 1.71 10.05 -11.76
N LEU A 8 1.27 10.26 -13.01
CA LEU A 8 1.56 11.49 -13.76
C LEU A 8 0.88 12.74 -13.15
N PRO A 9 -0.43 12.72 -12.81
CA PRO A 9 -1.07 13.85 -12.15
C PRO A 9 -0.47 14.15 -10.77
N ILE A 10 -0.19 13.11 -9.98
CA ILE A 10 0.41 13.28 -8.65
C ILE A 10 1.79 13.93 -8.76
N ALA A 11 2.65 13.45 -9.68
CA ALA A 11 3.97 14.01 -9.92
C ALA A 11 3.88 15.47 -10.40
N TYR A 12 2.96 15.80 -11.31
CA TYR A 12 2.75 17.18 -11.76
C TYR A 12 2.34 18.11 -10.60
N PHE A 13 1.42 17.67 -9.74
CA PHE A 13 0.99 18.48 -8.60
C PHE A 13 2.09 18.68 -7.55
N PHE A 14 2.89 17.64 -7.31
CA PHE A 14 3.98 17.67 -6.36
C PHE A 14 5.17 18.52 -6.86
N TYR A 15 5.65 18.26 -8.08
CA TYR A 15 6.86 18.90 -8.62
C TYR A 15 6.59 20.24 -9.31
N VAL A 16 5.48 20.41 -10.04
CA VAL A 16 5.19 21.62 -10.83
C VAL A 16 4.30 22.60 -10.07
N ARG A 17 3.20 22.12 -9.46
CA ARG A 17 2.26 22.99 -8.70
C ARG A 17 2.70 23.22 -7.26
N LYS A 18 3.76 22.58 -6.77
CA LYS A 18 4.30 22.69 -5.40
C LYS A 18 3.22 22.50 -4.32
N GLN A 19 2.21 21.69 -4.59
CA GLN A 19 1.22 21.34 -3.58
C GLN A 19 1.72 20.11 -2.82
N PRO A 20 2.00 20.21 -1.50
CA PRO A 20 2.59 19.12 -0.72
C PRO A 20 1.58 18.01 -0.37
N VAL A 21 0.41 18.00 -1.01
CA VAL A 21 -0.70 17.11 -0.65
C VAL A 21 -0.74 15.92 -1.62
N LEU A 22 -0.24 14.76 -1.17
CA LEU A 22 -0.29 13.49 -1.91
C LEU A 22 -1.67 12.82 -1.79
N LYS A 23 -2.76 13.57 -1.98
CA LYS A 23 -4.13 13.02 -2.00
C LYS A 23 -4.58 12.83 -3.43
N ILE A 24 -5.26 11.71 -3.70
CA ILE A 24 -5.84 11.42 -5.01
C ILE A 24 -6.93 12.43 -5.34
N SER A 25 -7.70 12.87 -4.35
CA SER A 25 -8.67 13.95 -4.48
C SER A 25 -8.05 15.27 -4.95
N SER A 26 -6.83 15.60 -4.51
CA SER A 26 -6.08 16.79 -4.92
C SER A 26 -5.54 16.66 -6.34
N ALA A 27 -5.06 15.47 -6.73
CA ALA A 27 -4.64 15.19 -8.11
C ALA A 27 -5.80 15.31 -9.13
N LEU A 28 -7.04 15.05 -8.67
CA LEU A 28 -8.27 15.19 -9.48
C LEU A 28 -8.82 16.62 -9.53
N MET A 29 -8.26 17.56 -8.74
CA MET A 29 -8.69 18.96 -8.69
C MET A 29 -8.92 19.64 -10.07
N PRO A 30 -8.08 19.45 -11.12
CA PRO A 30 -8.33 20.10 -12.41
C PRO A 30 -9.54 19.52 -13.16
N VAL A 31 -10.02 18.33 -12.79
CA VAL A 31 -11.18 17.66 -13.40
C VAL A 31 -12.45 17.93 -12.61
N ILE A 32 -12.40 17.79 -11.27
CA ILE A 32 -13.59 17.90 -10.40
C ILE A 32 -13.82 19.30 -9.82
N GLY A 33 -12.84 20.20 -9.95
CA GLY A 33 -12.86 21.55 -9.39
C GLY A 33 -12.41 21.60 -7.92
N GLU A 34 -11.86 22.74 -7.53
CA GLU A 34 -11.26 22.97 -6.20
C GLU A 34 -12.26 22.78 -5.04
N ALA A 35 -13.47 23.33 -5.18
CA ALA A 35 -14.52 23.22 -4.17
C ALA A 35 -14.95 21.76 -3.91
N ARG A 36 -14.90 20.89 -4.94
CA ARG A 36 -15.32 19.48 -4.81
C ARG A 36 -14.16 18.60 -4.33
N SER A 37 -12.92 18.95 -4.69
CA SER A 37 -11.69 18.31 -4.23
C SER A 37 -11.49 18.47 -2.71
N TYR A 38 -11.71 19.67 -2.16
CA TYR A 38 -11.65 19.89 -0.70
C TYR A 38 -12.97 19.56 0.02
N GLY A 39 -14.04 19.33 -0.73
CA GLY A 39 -15.37 19.02 -0.20
C GLY A 39 -15.59 17.55 0.15
N LYS A 40 -16.84 17.20 0.44
CA LYS A 40 -17.26 15.83 0.81
C LYS A 40 -16.95 14.79 -0.27
N LEU A 41 -16.98 15.18 -1.55
CA LEU A 41 -16.67 14.28 -2.66
C LEU A 41 -15.19 13.90 -2.72
N GLY A 42 -14.27 14.84 -2.52
CA GLY A 42 -12.85 14.52 -2.44
C GLY A 42 -12.54 13.54 -1.31
N LYS A 43 -13.14 13.75 -0.13
CA LYS A 43 -12.98 12.81 1.00
C LYS A 43 -13.53 11.42 0.70
N LEU A 44 -14.65 11.31 -0.01
CA LEU A 44 -15.21 10.02 -0.43
C LEU A 44 -14.30 9.30 -1.40
N ILE A 45 -13.72 10.01 -2.38
CA ILE A 45 -12.74 9.46 -3.33
C ILE A 45 -11.50 8.96 -2.60
N ASP A 46 -10.94 9.75 -1.68
CA ASP A 46 -9.76 9.35 -0.90
C ASP A 46 -10.03 8.10 -0.06
N VAL A 47 -11.21 7.98 0.55
CA VAL A 47 -11.60 6.80 1.32
C VAL A 47 -11.71 5.57 0.41
N LEU A 48 -12.41 5.68 -0.73
CA LEU A 48 -12.51 4.58 -1.70
C LEU A 48 -11.12 4.16 -2.20
N PHE A 49 -10.22 5.11 -2.41
CA PHE A 49 -8.86 4.83 -2.84
C PHE A 49 -8.06 4.08 -1.75
N ILE A 50 -8.15 4.50 -0.48
CA ILE A 50 -7.52 3.80 0.64
C ILE A 50 -8.05 2.36 0.73
N PHE A 51 -9.36 2.15 0.58
CA PHE A 51 -9.92 0.78 0.56
C PHE A 51 -9.39 -0.05 -0.61
N GLY A 52 -9.28 0.53 -1.81
CA GLY A 52 -8.70 -0.14 -2.97
C GLY A 52 -7.23 -0.51 -2.75
N LEU A 53 -6.44 0.42 -2.20
CA LEU A 53 -5.03 0.20 -1.86
C LEU A 53 -4.87 -0.91 -0.82
N LEU A 54 -5.65 -0.86 0.26
CA LEU A 54 -5.65 -1.88 1.31
C LEU A 54 -6.10 -3.25 0.77
N GLY A 55 -7.14 -3.29 -0.07
CA GLY A 55 -7.62 -4.52 -0.69
C GLY A 55 -6.56 -5.17 -1.58
N GLY A 56 -5.84 -4.37 -2.39
CA GLY A 56 -4.72 -4.82 -3.19
C GLY A 56 -3.59 -5.40 -2.31
N ALA A 57 -3.15 -4.65 -1.30
CA ALA A 57 -2.10 -5.07 -0.38
C ALA A 57 -2.47 -6.34 0.42
N ALA A 58 -3.72 -6.42 0.91
CA ALA A 58 -4.23 -7.56 1.64
C ALA A 58 -4.28 -8.82 0.76
N THR A 59 -4.65 -8.69 -0.52
CA THR A 59 -4.67 -9.81 -1.47
C THR A 59 -3.25 -10.34 -1.69
N THR A 60 -2.27 -9.46 -1.91
CA THR A 60 -0.87 -9.86 -2.06
C THR A 60 -0.35 -10.58 -0.82
N LEU A 61 -0.63 -10.07 0.39
CA LEU A 61 -0.22 -10.73 1.64
C LEU A 61 -0.94 -12.06 1.87
N GLY A 62 -2.23 -12.13 1.56
CA GLY A 62 -3.03 -13.36 1.68
C GLY A 62 -2.56 -14.48 0.77
N LEU A 63 -2.00 -14.15 -0.40
CA LEU A 63 -1.36 -15.11 -1.29
C LEU A 63 0.09 -15.43 -0.87
N ALA A 64 0.82 -14.45 -0.34
CA ALA A 64 2.21 -14.63 0.07
C ALA A 64 2.36 -15.54 1.31
N ALA A 65 1.47 -15.42 2.30
CA ALA A 65 1.55 -16.19 3.54
C ALA A 65 1.55 -17.72 3.33
N PRO A 66 0.59 -18.34 2.59
CA PRO A 66 0.63 -19.76 2.31
C PRO A 66 1.81 -20.14 1.41
N LEU A 67 2.20 -19.30 0.45
CA LEU A 67 3.35 -19.55 -0.42
C LEU A 67 4.67 -19.68 0.37
N ILE A 68 4.90 -18.76 1.31
CA ILE A 68 6.08 -18.79 2.19
C ILE A 68 6.01 -20.00 3.11
N ASN A 69 4.83 -20.30 3.65
CA ASN A 69 4.65 -21.45 4.54
C ASN A 69 4.94 -22.79 3.84
N GLU A 70 4.47 -22.96 2.61
CA GLU A 70 4.81 -24.12 1.76
C GLU A 70 6.32 -24.17 1.47
N GLY A 71 6.95 -23.04 1.18
CA GLY A 71 8.41 -22.97 0.99
C GLY A 71 9.19 -23.40 2.23
N ILE A 72 8.78 -22.97 3.42
CA ILE A 72 9.38 -23.39 4.69
C ILE A 72 9.13 -24.89 4.94
N SER A 73 7.93 -25.39 4.67
CA SER A 73 7.59 -26.81 4.77
C SER A 73 8.48 -27.66 3.86
N TYR A 74 8.69 -27.23 2.61
CA TYR A 74 9.56 -27.91 1.65
C TYR A 74 11.05 -27.91 2.08
N LEU A 75 11.55 -26.79 2.63
CA LEU A 75 12.96 -26.62 3.00
C LEU A 75 13.32 -27.21 4.37
N PHE A 76 12.44 -27.07 5.36
CA PHE A 76 12.68 -27.43 6.76
C PHE A 76 11.85 -28.63 7.24
N GLY A 77 10.94 -29.16 6.41
CA GLY A 77 10.09 -30.30 6.74
C GLY A 77 9.00 -30.00 7.79
N ILE A 78 8.74 -28.73 8.08
CA ILE A 78 7.73 -28.31 9.07
C ILE A 78 6.34 -28.43 8.45
N PRO A 79 5.37 -29.13 9.08
CA PRO A 79 4.03 -29.31 8.50
C PRO A 79 3.31 -27.98 8.24
N SER A 80 2.81 -27.81 7.01
CA SER A 80 1.98 -26.67 6.61
C SER A 80 0.61 -26.69 7.29
N THR A 81 0.54 -26.16 8.52
CA THR A 81 -0.70 -26.02 9.29
C THR A 81 -1.14 -24.56 9.34
N THR A 82 -2.43 -24.31 9.61
CA THR A 82 -2.95 -22.94 9.81
C THR A 82 -2.18 -22.20 10.91
N THR A 83 -1.72 -22.91 11.96
CA THR A 83 -0.91 -22.34 13.03
C THR A 83 0.47 -21.87 12.52
N SER A 84 1.12 -22.64 11.65
CA SER A 84 2.40 -22.23 11.03
C SER A 84 2.23 -21.00 10.13
N GLN A 85 1.15 -20.94 9.35
CA GLN A 85 0.83 -19.79 8.49
C GLN A 85 0.60 -18.50 9.30
N ILE A 86 -0.13 -18.59 10.41
CA ILE A 86 -0.35 -17.47 11.33
C ILE A 86 0.98 -17.00 11.93
N GLY A 87 1.86 -17.94 12.30
CA GLY A 87 3.20 -17.62 12.82
C GLY A 87 4.05 -16.85 11.80
N VAL A 88 4.10 -17.31 10.55
CA VAL A 88 4.80 -16.64 9.45
C VAL A 88 4.22 -15.25 9.20
N LEU A 89 2.89 -15.12 9.17
CA LEU A 89 2.23 -13.83 8.98
C LEU A 89 2.57 -12.83 10.09
N LEU A 90 2.56 -13.27 11.36
CA LEU A 90 2.95 -12.43 12.50
C LEU A 90 4.41 -12.00 12.41
N LEU A 91 5.31 -12.92 12.03
CA LEU A 91 6.73 -12.61 11.85
C LEU A 91 6.93 -11.57 10.74
N CYS A 92 6.34 -11.77 9.56
CA CYS A 92 6.40 -10.82 8.45
C CYS A 92 5.81 -9.45 8.84
N THR A 93 4.70 -9.44 9.57
CA THR A 93 4.07 -8.20 10.05
C THR A 93 4.97 -7.48 11.06
N ALA A 94 5.60 -8.20 11.98
CA ALA A 94 6.54 -7.62 12.94
C ALA A 94 7.79 -7.04 12.26
N LEU A 95 8.34 -7.73 11.27
CA LEU A 95 9.46 -7.24 10.46
C LEU A 95 9.07 -5.97 9.69
N PHE A 96 7.88 -5.95 9.09
CA PHE A 96 7.38 -4.77 8.38
C PHE A 96 7.12 -3.59 9.34
N ALA A 97 6.55 -3.86 10.51
CA ALA A 97 6.31 -2.84 11.54
C ALA A 97 7.62 -2.29 12.12
N TYR A 98 8.63 -3.14 12.32
CA TYR A 98 9.95 -2.70 12.75
C TYR A 98 10.65 -1.87 11.67
N SER A 99 10.57 -2.29 10.41
CA SER A 99 11.11 -1.55 9.27
C SER A 99 10.47 -0.17 9.11
N SER A 100 9.15 -0.07 9.25
CA SER A 100 8.44 1.21 9.19
C SER A 100 8.74 2.12 10.38
N TYR A 101 8.95 1.55 11.58
CA TYR A 101 9.34 2.30 12.77
C TYR A 101 10.77 2.88 12.67
N LYS A 102 11.73 2.10 12.16
CA LYS A 102 13.13 2.53 12.03
C LYS A 102 13.33 3.65 11.00
N GLY A 103 12.33 3.90 10.14
CA GLY A 103 12.33 4.97 9.16
C GLY A 103 12.47 4.43 7.74
N MET A 104 11.52 4.83 6.89
CA MET A 104 11.40 4.36 5.51
C MET A 104 12.62 4.68 4.64
N ASP A 105 13.42 5.69 5.02
CA ASP A 105 14.64 6.10 4.32
C ASP A 105 15.81 5.11 4.48
N ASP A 106 15.92 4.41 5.62
CA ASP A 106 16.97 3.42 5.87
C ASP A 106 16.48 1.97 5.68
N GLY A 107 15.17 1.73 5.65
CA GLY A 107 14.58 0.38 5.58
C GLY A 107 14.25 -0.14 4.17
N ILE A 108 13.92 0.75 3.21
CA ILE A 108 13.55 0.37 1.84
C ILE A 108 14.72 0.54 0.84
N LYS A 109 15.73 1.35 1.18
CA LYS A 109 16.85 1.70 0.29
C LYS A 109 18.11 0.82 0.44
N VAL A 110 18.06 -0.25 1.23
CA VAL A 110 19.17 -1.22 1.38
C VAL A 110 18.96 -2.45 0.52
#